data_AF-A0A840QZB8-F1
#
_entry.id   AF-A0A840QZB8-F1
#
_cell.length_a   1.000
_cell.length_b   1.000
_cell.length_c   1.000
_cell.angle_alpha   90.00
_cell.angle_beta   90.00
_cell.angle_gamma   90.00
#
_symmetry.space_group_name_H-M   'P 1'
#
loop_
_entity.id
_entity.type
_entity.pdbx_description
1 polymer ?
#
loop_
_entity_poly.entity_id
_entity_poly.type
_entity_poly.pdbx_seq_one_letter_code
_entity_poly.pdbx_strand_id
1 'polypeptide(L)'
;METFRTEEEQVEAIKRWWQENGKSTVFGIALALAIVFGWKGWQGHVKDQGAEASAIFDNLMVADAAVQRDGTSRNTAEHLANTLKDQYGNLSYGQFAALYKAKYAVQDGEYDLAASELEWVLDKGPEPVLRAQAQMRLAQVRFALDDHAAALALLEDVAGSGYAAQAAELRGDILFSQGDKPGALSAYQHAKTLAREQEVPSNNALLDLKISDLSVAVTTEKGTN
;
A
#
# COMPACT_ATOMS: atom_id res chain seq x y z
N MET A 1 -46.75 -43.51 -17.79
CA MET A 1 -48.14 -43.13 -17.51
C MET A 1 -48.09 -41.82 -16.74
N GLU A 2 -48.37 -40.71 -17.43
CA GLU A 2 -48.51 -39.42 -16.77
C GLU A 2 -49.82 -39.41 -15.99
N THR A 3 -49.73 -39.19 -14.69
CA THR A 3 -50.88 -39.01 -13.81
C THR A 3 -51.42 -37.59 -14.00
N PHE A 4 -52.39 -37.41 -14.89
CA PHE A 4 -53.19 -36.20 -14.93
C PHE A 4 -54.09 -36.18 -13.70
N ARG A 5 -53.66 -35.46 -12.64
CA ARG A 5 -54.51 -35.17 -11.48
C ARG A 5 -55.63 -34.23 -11.93
N THR A 6 -56.86 -34.49 -11.54
CA THR A 6 -57.98 -33.57 -11.79
C THR A 6 -57.70 -32.23 -11.09
N GLU A 7 -58.23 -31.12 -11.64
CA GLU A 7 -57.98 -29.78 -11.11
C GLU A 7 -58.33 -29.67 -9.61
N GLU A 8 -59.36 -30.37 -9.15
CA GLU A 8 -59.75 -30.42 -7.74
C GLU A 8 -58.69 -31.08 -6.84
N GLU A 9 -58.11 -32.20 -7.26
CA GLU A 9 -57.07 -32.91 -6.51
C GLU A 9 -55.78 -32.10 -6.41
N GLN A 10 -55.45 -31.33 -7.46
CA GLN A 10 -54.29 -30.44 -7.44
C GLN A 10 -54.48 -29.28 -6.44
N VAL A 11 -55.68 -28.69 -6.41
CA VAL A 11 -56.01 -27.61 -5.49
C VAL A 11 -56.01 -28.09 -4.03
N GLU A 12 -56.52 -29.27 -3.74
CA GLU A 12 -56.47 -29.85 -2.39
C GLU A 12 -55.04 -30.14 -1.94
N ALA A 13 -54.17 -30.63 -2.81
CA ALA A 13 -52.76 -30.88 -2.49
C ALA A 13 -52.03 -29.59 -2.10
N ILE A 14 -52.26 -28.49 -2.84
CA ILE A 14 -51.68 -27.17 -2.53
C ILE A 14 -52.22 -26.64 -1.20
N LYS A 15 -53.52 -26.77 -0.94
CA LYS A 15 -54.14 -26.34 0.33
C LYS A 15 -53.54 -27.09 1.52
N ARG A 16 -53.39 -28.42 1.44
CA ARG A 16 -52.81 -29.24 2.50
C ARG A 16 -51.34 -28.88 2.73
N TRP A 17 -50.55 -28.78 1.66
CA TRP A 17 -49.16 -28.37 1.77
C TRP A 17 -49.01 -26.98 2.41
N TRP A 18 -49.87 -26.02 2.06
CA TRP A 18 -49.86 -24.69 2.64
C TRP A 18 -50.29 -24.68 4.11
N GLN A 19 -51.27 -25.49 4.50
CA GLN A 19 -51.66 -25.63 5.91
C GLN A 19 -50.52 -26.23 6.75
N GLU A 20 -49.76 -27.17 6.18
CA GLU A 20 -48.63 -27.82 6.85
C GLU A 20 -47.35 -26.95 6.87
N ASN A 21 -47.04 -26.25 5.77
CA ASN A 21 -45.74 -25.61 5.55
C ASN A 21 -45.81 -24.09 5.36
N GLY A 22 -46.98 -23.48 5.20
CA GLY A 22 -47.11 -22.07 4.83
C GLY A 22 -46.39 -21.11 5.78
N LYS A 23 -46.38 -21.41 7.10
CA LYS A 23 -45.63 -20.60 8.08
C LYS A 23 -44.11 -20.68 7.88
N SER A 24 -43.56 -21.88 7.65
CA SER A 24 -42.12 -22.06 7.44
C SER A 24 -41.69 -21.52 6.08
N THR A 25 -42.52 -21.65 5.05
CA THR A 25 -42.29 -21.05 3.72
C THR A 25 -42.27 -19.53 3.80
N VAL A 26 -43.25 -18.89 4.44
CA VAL A 26 -43.29 -17.43 4.60
C VAL A 26 -42.09 -16.95 5.41
N PHE A 27 -41.73 -17.66 6.48
CA PHE A 27 -40.54 -17.33 7.26
C PHE A 27 -39.25 -17.45 6.43
N GLY A 28 -39.10 -18.52 5.65
CA GLY A 28 -37.94 -18.71 4.77
C GLY A 28 -37.82 -17.60 3.72
N ILE A 29 -38.94 -17.20 3.11
CA ILE A 29 -38.98 -16.07 2.16
C ILE A 29 -38.61 -14.76 2.86
N ALA A 30 -39.19 -14.47 4.03
CA ALA A 30 -38.88 -13.26 4.79
C ALA A 30 -37.40 -13.18 5.19
N LEU A 31 -36.82 -14.31 5.63
CA LEU A 31 -35.40 -14.39 5.97
C LEU A 31 -34.51 -14.17 4.74
N ALA A 32 -34.85 -14.77 3.59
CA ALA A 32 -34.12 -14.55 2.34
C ALA A 32 -34.16 -13.08 1.90
N LEU A 33 -35.32 -12.43 1.99
CA LEU A 33 -35.45 -11.00 1.67
C LEU A 33 -34.63 -10.14 2.64
N ALA A 34 -34.67 -10.42 3.95
CA ALA A 34 -33.89 -9.69 4.94
C ALA A 34 -32.38 -9.76 4.66
N ILE A 35 -31.88 -10.95 4.29
CA ILE A 35 -30.47 -11.14 3.92
C ILE A 35 -30.12 -10.32 2.67
N VAL A 36 -30.93 -10.41 1.60
CA VAL A 36 -30.67 -9.71 0.34
C VAL A 36 -30.71 -8.19 0.50
N PHE A 37 -31.73 -7.65 1.17
CA PHE A 37 -31.86 -6.21 1.39
C PHE A 37 -30.84 -5.68 2.39
N GLY A 38 -30.51 -6.44 3.44
CA GLY A 38 -29.44 -6.11 4.37
C GLY A 38 -28.09 -6.00 3.66
N TRP A 39 -27.76 -6.98 2.81
CA TRP A 39 -26.54 -6.97 2.01
C TRP A 39 -26.49 -5.81 1.01
N LYS A 40 -27.60 -5.53 0.30
CA LYS A 40 -27.69 -4.39 -0.64
C LYS A 40 -27.53 -3.05 0.08
N GLY A 41 -28.16 -2.87 1.24
CA GLY A 41 -28.02 -1.65 2.05
C GLY A 41 -26.58 -1.43 2.49
N TRP A 42 -25.92 -2.49 2.96
CA TRP A 42 -24.50 -2.45 3.32
C TRP A 42 -23.60 -2.12 2.12
N GLN A 43 -23.82 -2.73 0.96
CA GLN A 43 -23.08 -2.42 -0.27
C GLN A 43 -23.27 -0.96 -0.71
N GLY A 44 -24.48 -0.42 -0.60
CA GLY A 44 -24.76 0.99 -0.89
C GLY A 44 -23.93 1.92 0.01
N HIS A 45 -23.93 1.65 1.31
CA HIS A 45 -23.15 2.43 2.27
C HIS A 45 -21.63 2.39 2.01
N VAL A 46 -21.08 1.21 1.67
CA VAL A 46 -19.66 1.07 1.30
C VAL A 46 -19.34 1.86 0.03
N LYS A 47 -20.23 1.84 -0.96
CA LYS A 47 -20.04 2.58 -2.21
C LYS A 47 -20.02 4.10 -1.97
N ASP A 48 -20.94 4.60 -1.15
CA ASP A 48 -21.03 6.03 -0.83
C ASP A 48 -19.78 6.50 -0.06
N GLN A 49 -19.30 5.71 0.91
CA GLN A 49 -18.04 5.98 1.60
C GLN A 49 -16.84 6.00 0.66
N GLY A 50 -16.77 5.06 -0.29
CA GLY A 50 -15.69 5.03 -1.28
C GLY A 50 -15.71 6.26 -2.20
N ALA A 51 -16.90 6.71 -2.62
CA ALA A 51 -17.05 7.90 -3.45
C ALA A 51 -16.65 9.19 -2.71
N GLU A 52 -17.04 9.33 -1.44
CA GLU A 52 -16.67 10.47 -0.60
C GLU A 52 -15.16 10.50 -0.34
N ALA A 53 -14.56 9.37 0.05
CA ALA A 53 -13.11 9.25 0.24
C ALA A 53 -12.34 9.59 -1.05
N SER A 54 -12.84 9.14 -2.21
CA SER A 54 -12.23 9.47 -3.50
C SER A 54 -12.26 10.97 -3.76
N ALA A 55 -13.39 11.64 -3.53
CA ALA A 55 -13.50 13.08 -3.76
C ALA A 55 -12.57 13.89 -2.85
N ILE A 56 -12.41 13.48 -1.59
CA ILE A 56 -11.46 14.09 -0.65
C ILE A 56 -10.03 13.85 -1.13
N PHE A 57 -9.72 12.65 -1.62
CA PHE A 57 -8.41 12.31 -2.14
C PHE A 57 -8.04 13.08 -3.42
N ASP A 58 -8.98 13.27 -4.33
CA ASP A 58 -8.76 14.10 -5.53
C ASP A 58 -8.39 15.54 -5.14
N ASN A 59 -9.09 16.11 -4.14
CA ASN A 59 -8.77 17.43 -3.60
C ASN A 59 -7.39 17.45 -2.92
N LEU A 60 -7.00 16.37 -2.22
CA LEU A 60 -5.68 16.24 -1.64
C LEU A 60 -4.60 16.26 -2.73
N MET A 61 -4.79 15.54 -3.84
CA MET A 61 -3.86 15.55 -4.96
C MET A 61 -3.72 16.94 -5.59
N VAL A 62 -4.83 17.67 -5.76
CA VAL A 62 -4.81 19.06 -6.26
C VAL A 62 -4.05 19.99 -5.29
N ALA A 63 -4.29 19.84 -3.99
CA ALA A 63 -3.60 20.62 -2.96
C ALA A 63 -2.10 20.29 -2.91
N ASP A 64 -1.70 19.02 -2.94
CA ASP A 64 -0.29 18.61 -3.01
C ASP A 64 0.39 19.17 -4.26
N ALA A 65 -0.28 19.12 -5.42
CA ALA A 65 0.27 19.70 -6.64
C ALA A 65 0.51 21.21 -6.52
N ALA A 66 -0.27 21.93 -5.72
CA ALA A 66 0.00 23.33 -5.38
C ALA A 66 1.19 23.47 -4.43
N VAL A 67 1.26 22.65 -3.36
CA VAL A 67 2.41 22.61 -2.44
C VAL A 67 3.71 22.41 -3.21
N GLN A 68 3.76 21.46 -4.15
CA GLN A 68 4.98 21.19 -4.92
C GLN A 68 5.34 22.31 -5.92
N ARG A 69 4.37 23.12 -6.36
CA ARG A 69 4.60 24.19 -7.34
C ARG A 69 5.11 25.48 -6.69
N ASP A 70 4.47 25.89 -5.61
CA ASP A 70 4.63 27.22 -5.03
C ASP A 70 4.54 27.23 -3.49
N GLY A 71 4.49 26.05 -2.85
CA GLY A 71 4.37 25.91 -1.39
C GLY A 71 3.00 26.28 -0.83
N THR A 72 2.04 26.68 -1.67
CA THR A 72 0.70 27.05 -1.18
C THR A 72 -0.14 25.82 -0.84
N SER A 73 -1.23 26.02 -0.10
CA SER A 73 -2.21 24.96 0.21
C SER A 73 -1.72 23.83 1.11
N ARG A 74 -0.56 23.96 1.77
CA ARG A 74 -0.02 22.94 2.68
C ARG A 74 -0.99 22.56 3.80
N ASN A 75 -1.55 23.55 4.49
CA ASN A 75 -2.55 23.33 5.54
C ASN A 75 -3.81 22.61 5.01
N THR A 76 -4.24 22.94 3.79
CA THR A 76 -5.37 22.28 3.13
C THR A 76 -5.06 20.82 2.86
N ALA A 77 -3.88 20.52 2.31
CA ALA A 77 -3.45 19.16 2.05
C ALA A 77 -3.34 18.33 3.34
N GLU A 78 -2.77 18.89 4.40
CA GLU A 78 -2.71 18.21 5.71
C GLU A 78 -4.08 17.95 6.31
N HIS A 79 -5.00 18.92 6.22
CA HIS A 79 -6.37 18.75 6.70
C HIS A 79 -7.10 17.63 5.96
N LEU A 80 -6.98 17.58 4.62
CA LEU A 80 -7.57 16.52 3.79
C LEU A 80 -6.95 15.17 4.09
N ALA A 81 -5.62 15.11 4.27
CA ALA A 81 -4.93 13.88 4.62
C ALA A 81 -5.33 13.35 6.01
N ASN A 82 -5.47 14.21 7.02
CA ASN A 82 -6.00 13.84 8.33
C ASN A 82 -7.43 13.31 8.23
N THR A 83 -8.30 14.02 7.49
CA THR A 83 -9.68 13.60 7.27
C THR A 83 -9.75 12.20 6.67
N LEU A 84 -8.94 11.91 5.65
CA LEU A 84 -8.85 10.59 5.03
C LEU A 84 -8.34 9.51 6.00
N LYS A 85 -7.31 9.82 6.79
CA LYS A 85 -6.72 8.87 7.73
C LYS A 85 -7.68 8.54 8.88
N ASP A 86 -8.36 9.55 9.41
CA ASP A 86 -9.25 9.43 10.57
C ASP A 86 -10.58 8.77 10.21
N GLN A 87 -11.19 9.18 9.08
CA GLN A 87 -12.53 8.73 8.69
C GLN A 87 -12.51 7.52 7.76
N TYR A 88 -11.47 7.38 6.93
CA TYR A 88 -11.36 6.35 5.89
C TYR A 88 -10.09 5.52 6.01
N GLY A 89 -9.51 5.42 7.21
CA GLY A 89 -8.27 4.68 7.46
C GLY A 89 -8.34 3.17 7.18
N ASN A 90 -9.54 2.61 7.04
CA ASN A 90 -9.75 1.21 6.64
C ASN A 90 -9.85 1.04 5.11
N LEU A 91 -9.86 2.13 4.34
CA LEU A 91 -9.80 2.12 2.88
C LEU A 91 -8.38 2.48 2.43
N SER A 92 -8.03 2.10 1.19
CA SER A 92 -6.73 2.46 0.60
C SER A 92 -6.48 3.96 0.58
N TYR A 93 -7.54 4.79 0.50
CA TYR A 93 -7.43 6.25 0.54
C TYR A 93 -6.82 6.78 1.85
N GLY A 94 -7.16 6.18 3.00
CA GLY A 94 -6.54 6.55 4.27
C GLY A 94 -5.06 6.17 4.34
N GLN A 95 -4.69 5.03 3.75
CA GLN A 95 -3.29 4.61 3.62
C GLN A 95 -2.51 5.54 2.68
N PHE A 96 -3.08 5.94 1.53
CA PHE A 96 -2.47 6.92 0.64
C PHE A 96 -2.30 8.28 1.32
N ALA A 97 -3.28 8.72 2.11
CA ALA A 97 -3.18 9.96 2.87
C ALA A 97 -2.02 9.94 3.88
N ALA A 98 -1.84 8.83 4.60
CA ALA A 98 -0.69 8.66 5.50
C ALA A 98 0.66 8.69 4.74
N LEU A 99 0.72 8.19 3.50
CA LEU A 99 1.91 8.35 2.65
C LEU A 99 2.20 9.82 2.29
N TYR A 100 1.17 10.64 2.07
CA TYR A 100 1.35 12.09 1.88
C TYR A 100 1.85 12.77 3.16
N LYS A 101 1.30 12.39 4.32
CA LYS A 101 1.79 12.89 5.61
C LYS A 101 3.25 12.51 5.84
N ALA A 102 3.65 11.28 5.52
CA ALA A 102 5.06 10.86 5.60
C ALA A 102 5.96 11.68 4.66
N LYS A 103 5.53 11.90 3.40
CA LYS A 103 6.25 12.75 2.44
C LYS A 103 6.49 14.14 3.00
N TYR A 104 5.44 14.74 3.55
CA TYR A 104 5.44 16.06 4.18
C TYR A 104 6.37 16.14 5.39
N ALA A 105 6.29 15.17 6.30
CA ALA A 105 7.20 15.08 7.43
C ALA A 105 8.68 14.97 7.00
N VAL A 106 8.99 14.17 5.98
CA VAL A 106 10.35 14.11 5.40
C VAL A 106 10.80 15.46 4.84
N GLN A 107 9.92 16.19 4.15
CA GLN A 107 10.23 17.52 3.61
C GLN A 107 10.57 18.53 4.70
N ASP A 108 9.94 18.38 5.88
CA ASP A 108 10.15 19.26 7.03
C ASP A 108 11.29 18.77 7.94
N GLY A 109 11.94 17.65 7.61
CA GLY A 109 13.01 17.03 8.41
C GLY A 109 12.50 16.27 9.64
N GLU A 110 11.20 16.05 9.76
CA GLU A 110 10.54 15.34 10.85
C GLU A 110 10.54 13.82 10.59
N TYR A 111 11.74 13.22 10.56
CA TYR A 111 11.90 11.81 10.18
C TYR A 111 11.19 10.83 11.14
N ASP A 112 11.11 11.12 12.44
CA ASP A 112 10.35 10.29 13.39
C ASP A 112 8.85 10.28 13.06
N LEU A 113 8.29 11.43 12.69
CA LEU A 113 6.89 11.52 12.28
C LEU A 113 6.68 10.77 10.96
N ALA A 114 7.60 10.91 10.00
CA ALA A 114 7.53 10.16 8.75
C ALA A 114 7.55 8.64 8.98
N ALA A 115 8.41 8.16 9.89
CA ALA A 115 8.48 6.76 10.27
C ALA A 115 7.15 6.28 10.85
N SER A 116 6.58 7.02 11.80
CA SER A 116 5.30 6.69 12.43
C SER A 116 4.15 6.63 11.42
N GLU A 117 4.11 7.55 10.45
CA GLU A 117 3.09 7.56 9.39
C GLU A 117 3.23 6.33 8.47
N LEU A 118 4.45 5.91 8.14
CA LEU A 118 4.72 4.74 7.30
C LEU A 118 4.44 3.43 8.04
N GLU A 119 4.78 3.34 9.32
CA GLU A 119 4.44 2.20 10.18
C GLU A 119 2.93 2.04 10.30
N TRP A 120 2.21 3.15 10.49
CA TRP A 120 0.76 3.13 10.51
C TRP A 120 0.18 2.57 9.19
N VAL A 121 0.77 2.90 8.04
CA VAL A 121 0.35 2.31 6.75
C VAL A 121 0.54 0.80 6.76
N LEU A 122 1.68 0.29 7.26
CA LEU A 122 1.97 -1.15 7.32
C LEU A 122 1.02 -1.89 8.27
N ASP A 123 0.69 -1.29 9.41
CA ASP A 123 -0.24 -1.82 10.40
C ASP A 123 -1.68 -1.96 9.86
N LYS A 124 -2.05 -1.14 8.87
CA LYS A 124 -3.35 -1.26 8.17
C LYS A 124 -3.43 -2.42 7.20
N GLY A 125 -2.37 -3.21 7.03
CA GLY A 125 -2.35 -4.38 6.16
C GLY A 125 -2.55 -4.02 4.68
N PRO A 126 -1.67 -3.19 4.08
CA PRO A 126 -1.84 -2.70 2.72
C PRO A 126 -1.68 -3.83 1.69
N GLU A 127 -2.17 -3.61 0.47
CA GLU A 127 -1.91 -4.51 -0.66
C GLU A 127 -0.40 -4.66 -0.92
N PRO A 128 0.08 -5.79 -1.50
CA PRO A 128 1.51 -6.07 -1.63
C PRO A 128 2.35 -4.95 -2.26
N VAL A 129 1.83 -4.29 -3.30
CA VAL A 129 2.52 -3.18 -3.97
C VAL A 129 2.70 -1.98 -3.05
N LEU A 130 1.64 -1.62 -2.32
CA LEU A 130 1.65 -0.50 -1.38
C LEU A 130 2.50 -0.81 -0.14
N ARG A 131 2.47 -2.08 0.32
CA ARG A 131 3.36 -2.58 1.39
C ARG A 131 4.83 -2.37 1.02
N ALA A 132 5.24 -2.86 -0.15
CA ALA A 132 6.62 -2.73 -0.61
C ALA A 132 7.05 -1.26 -0.74
N GLN A 133 6.17 -0.39 -1.25
CA GLN A 133 6.42 1.05 -1.31
C GLN A 133 6.61 1.67 0.08
N ALA A 134 5.75 1.33 1.04
CA ALA A 134 5.83 1.86 2.40
C ALA A 134 7.08 1.34 3.13
N GLN A 135 7.43 0.06 2.98
CA GLN A 135 8.66 -0.53 3.53
C GLN A 135 9.92 0.11 2.92
N MET A 136 9.96 0.31 1.61
CA MET A 136 11.10 0.96 0.95
C MET A 136 11.29 2.39 1.46
N ARG A 137 10.20 3.17 1.59
CA ARG A 137 10.25 4.53 2.14
C ARG A 137 10.62 4.53 3.62
N LEU A 138 10.13 3.57 4.40
CA LEU A 138 10.45 3.46 5.83
C LEU A 138 11.93 3.10 6.01
N ALA A 139 12.50 2.25 5.16
CA ALA A 139 13.93 1.94 5.16
C ALA A 139 14.77 3.20 4.90
N GLN A 140 14.36 4.05 3.96
CA GLN A 140 15.03 5.33 3.69
C GLN A 140 14.95 6.28 4.89
N VAL A 141 13.79 6.37 5.55
CA VAL A 141 13.61 7.20 6.75
C VAL A 141 14.43 6.66 7.92
N ARG A 142 14.45 5.34 8.14
CA ARG A 142 15.28 4.70 9.16
C ARG A 142 16.77 4.92 8.91
N PHE A 143 17.20 4.88 7.66
CA PHE A 143 18.57 5.24 7.29
C PHE A 143 18.89 6.70 7.59
N ALA A 144 17.97 7.63 7.29
CA ALA A 144 18.14 9.05 7.64
C ALA A 144 18.17 9.32 9.16
N LEU A 145 17.62 8.40 9.96
CA LEU A 145 17.68 8.40 11.43
C LEU A 145 18.91 7.65 11.99
N ASP A 146 19.87 7.25 11.14
CA ASP A 146 21.02 6.40 11.49
C ASP A 146 20.64 5.01 12.07
N ASP A 147 19.38 4.59 11.92
CA ASP A 147 18.90 3.27 12.33
C ASP A 147 19.14 2.24 11.22
N HIS A 148 20.42 1.95 11.00
CA HIS A 148 20.87 1.07 9.92
C HIS A 148 20.34 -0.35 10.05
N ALA A 149 20.17 -0.84 11.28
CA ALA A 149 19.69 -2.20 11.53
C ALA A 149 18.21 -2.34 11.12
N ALA A 150 17.35 -1.39 11.52
CA ALA A 150 15.96 -1.39 11.10
C ALA A 150 15.81 -1.17 9.60
N ALA A 151 16.63 -0.27 9.02
CA ALA A 151 16.64 -0.04 7.58
C ALA A 151 16.96 -1.32 6.81
N LEU A 152 18.04 -2.03 7.16
CA LEU A 152 18.43 -3.28 6.51
C LEU A 152 17.36 -4.38 6.66
N ALA A 153 16.73 -4.50 7.82
CA ALA A 153 15.67 -5.49 8.04
C ALA A 153 14.48 -5.27 7.10
N LEU A 154 14.07 -4.03 6.89
CA LEU A 154 12.98 -3.68 5.96
C LEU A 154 13.31 -4.01 4.50
N LEU A 155 14.59 -3.97 4.12
CA LEU A 155 15.01 -4.22 2.75
C LEU A 155 14.94 -5.70 2.35
N GLU A 156 15.00 -6.63 3.31
CA GLU A 156 14.83 -8.07 3.05
C GLU A 156 13.44 -8.37 2.46
N ASP A 157 12.39 -7.76 3.01
CA ASP A 157 11.01 -7.94 2.54
C ASP A 157 10.77 -7.29 1.17
N VAL A 158 11.53 -6.24 0.85
CA VAL A 158 11.39 -5.46 -0.40
C VAL A 158 12.10 -6.12 -1.57
N ALA A 159 13.09 -6.98 -1.31
CA ALA A 159 13.94 -7.61 -2.34
C ALA A 159 13.18 -8.47 -3.37
N GLY A 160 12.00 -8.99 -3.03
CA GLY A 160 11.14 -9.74 -3.96
C GLY A 160 10.13 -8.90 -4.75
N SER A 161 10.16 -7.57 -4.60
CA SER A 161 9.17 -6.65 -5.16
C SER A 161 9.71 -5.86 -6.37
N GLY A 162 8.86 -5.03 -6.97
CA GLY A 162 9.29 -4.04 -7.98
C GLY A 162 10.28 -2.99 -7.48
N TYR A 163 10.61 -2.99 -6.19
CA TYR A 163 11.61 -2.10 -5.57
C TYR A 163 12.97 -2.77 -5.32
N ALA A 164 13.20 -4.00 -5.81
CA ALA A 164 14.41 -4.76 -5.52
C ALA A 164 15.71 -4.02 -5.88
N ALA A 165 15.76 -3.34 -7.03
CA ALA A 165 16.93 -2.56 -7.42
C ALA A 165 17.21 -1.40 -6.45
N GLN A 166 16.16 -0.66 -6.05
CA GLN A 166 16.27 0.44 -5.09
C GLN A 166 16.66 -0.06 -3.70
N ALA A 167 16.18 -1.24 -3.30
CA ALA A 167 16.54 -1.86 -2.04
C ALA A 167 18.03 -2.25 -2.01
N ALA A 168 18.53 -2.84 -3.11
CA ALA A 168 19.95 -3.16 -3.24
C ALA A 168 20.84 -1.89 -3.27
N GLU A 169 20.37 -0.80 -3.89
CA GLU A 169 21.09 0.48 -3.87
C GLU A 169 21.15 1.05 -2.45
N LEU A 170 20.03 1.13 -1.73
CA LEU A 170 20.01 1.64 -0.35
C LEU A 170 20.85 0.77 0.59
N ARG A 171 20.88 -0.56 0.39
CA ARG A 171 21.79 -1.45 1.10
C ARG A 171 23.26 -1.05 0.89
N GLY A 172 23.62 -0.70 -0.34
CA GLY A 172 24.95 -0.18 -0.64
C GLY A 172 25.26 1.14 0.07
N ASP A 173 24.29 2.06 0.10
CA ASP A 173 24.43 3.35 0.79
C ASP A 173 24.65 3.14 2.31
N ILE A 174 23.90 2.22 2.93
CA ILE A 174 24.06 1.85 4.34
C ILE A 174 25.44 1.25 4.59
N LEU A 175 25.87 0.26 3.79
CA LEU A 175 27.19 -0.36 3.95
C LEU A 175 28.33 0.64 3.76
N PHE A 176 28.18 1.56 2.81
CA PHE A 176 29.14 2.62 2.59
C PHE A 176 29.26 3.55 3.79
N SER A 177 28.13 3.96 4.39
CA SER A 177 28.11 4.78 5.61
C SER A 177 28.77 4.09 6.81
N GLN A 178 28.75 2.76 6.85
CA GLN A 178 29.42 1.94 7.87
C GLN A 178 30.90 1.70 7.58
N GLY A 179 31.41 2.17 6.43
CA GLY A 179 32.80 1.99 6.00
C GLY A 179 33.09 0.69 5.25
N ASP A 180 32.10 -0.16 5.02
CA ASP A 180 32.25 -1.40 4.24
C ASP A 180 32.19 -1.11 2.74
N LYS A 181 33.29 -0.54 2.21
CA LYS A 181 33.43 -0.22 0.79
C LYS A 181 33.29 -1.45 -0.13
N PRO A 182 33.89 -2.62 0.17
CA PRO A 182 33.69 -3.82 -0.65
C PRO A 182 32.23 -4.29 -0.68
N GLY A 183 31.56 -4.31 0.48
CA GLY A 183 30.14 -4.67 0.58
C GLY A 183 29.25 -3.69 -0.18
N ALA A 184 29.50 -2.39 -0.03
CA ALA A 184 28.78 -1.34 -0.75
C ALA A 184 28.91 -1.49 -2.27
N LEU A 185 30.14 -1.71 -2.78
CA LEU A 185 30.39 -1.93 -4.20
C LEU A 185 29.62 -3.15 -4.73
N SER A 186 29.63 -4.26 -3.97
CA SER A 186 28.89 -5.46 -4.33
C SER A 186 27.38 -5.21 -4.40
N ALA A 187 26.84 -4.49 -3.42
CA ALA A 187 25.41 -4.13 -3.38
C ALA A 187 25.01 -3.22 -4.57
N TYR A 188 25.82 -2.22 -4.91
CA TYR A 188 25.55 -1.35 -6.07
C TYR A 188 25.61 -2.10 -7.41
N GLN A 189 26.56 -3.01 -7.57
CA GLN A 189 26.63 -3.87 -8.77
C GLN A 189 25.39 -4.76 -8.87
N HIS A 190 24.93 -5.31 -7.75
CA HIS A 190 23.70 -6.09 -7.71
C HIS A 190 22.47 -5.24 -8.06
N ALA A 191 22.36 -4.02 -7.50
CA ALA A 191 21.31 -3.06 -7.83
C ALA A 191 21.24 -2.77 -9.34
N LYS A 192 22.40 -2.59 -9.98
CA LYS A 192 22.50 -2.37 -11.43
C LYS A 192 22.04 -3.57 -12.26
N THR A 193 22.32 -4.78 -11.81
CA THR A 193 21.82 -6.01 -12.46
C THR A 193 20.30 -6.10 -12.35
N LEU A 194 19.76 -5.92 -11.14
CA LEU A 194 18.31 -5.93 -10.90
C LEU A 194 17.57 -4.86 -11.72
N ALA A 195 18.12 -3.64 -11.80
CA ALA A 195 17.51 -2.56 -12.58
C ALA A 195 17.37 -2.91 -14.07
N ARG A 196 18.35 -3.65 -14.63
CA ARG A 196 18.29 -4.14 -16.02
C ARG A 196 17.25 -5.23 -16.19
N GLU A 197 17.17 -6.17 -15.25
CA GLU A 197 16.22 -7.28 -15.27
C GLU A 197 14.76 -6.82 -15.13
N GLN A 198 14.53 -5.76 -14.34
CA GLN A 198 13.22 -5.17 -14.13
C GLN A 198 12.79 -4.23 -15.27
N GLU A 199 13.60 -4.07 -16.32
CA GLU A 199 13.41 -3.10 -17.42
C GLU A 199 13.11 -1.67 -16.93
N VAL A 200 13.52 -1.34 -15.70
CA VAL A 200 13.30 -0.01 -15.13
C VAL A 200 14.20 0.93 -15.91
N PRO A 201 13.67 1.96 -16.62
CA PRO A 201 14.47 2.91 -17.38
C PRO A 201 15.37 3.71 -16.43
N SER A 202 16.52 3.14 -16.13
CA SER A 202 17.45 3.64 -15.13
C SER A 202 18.67 4.12 -15.88
N ASN A 203 18.59 5.32 -16.47
CA ASN A 203 19.80 6.12 -16.68
C ASN A 203 20.28 6.60 -15.30
N ASN A 204 20.66 5.64 -14.43
CA ASN A 204 21.07 5.90 -13.06
C ASN A 204 22.55 6.28 -13.05
N ALA A 205 22.84 7.44 -13.64
CA ALA A 205 24.19 8.01 -13.72
C ALA A 205 24.83 8.15 -12.33
N LEU A 206 24.01 8.32 -11.29
CA LEU A 206 24.46 8.36 -9.90
C LEU A 206 24.95 6.99 -9.43
N LEU A 207 24.20 5.92 -9.67
CA LEU A 207 24.64 4.55 -9.34
C LEU A 207 25.93 4.17 -10.07
N ASP A 208 26.05 4.55 -11.35
CA ASP A 208 27.28 4.33 -12.12
C ASP A 208 28.48 5.11 -11.54
N LEU A 209 28.26 6.34 -11.08
CA LEU A 209 29.29 7.12 -10.38
C LEU A 209 29.71 6.46 -9.07
N LYS A 210 28.76 6.02 -8.23
CA LYS A 210 29.02 5.31 -6.97
C LYS A 210 29.86 4.04 -7.22
N ILE A 211 29.52 3.25 -8.24
CA ILE A 211 30.28 2.05 -8.62
C ILE A 211 31.70 2.41 -9.06
N SER A 212 31.85 3.44 -9.90
CA SER A 212 33.16 3.87 -10.41
C SER A 212 34.09 4.31 -9.29
N ASP A 213 33.62 5.18 -8.40
CA ASP A 213 34.40 5.73 -7.28
C ASP A 213 34.88 4.61 -6.33
N LEU A 214 33.97 3.70 -5.95
CA LEU A 214 34.32 2.57 -5.09
C LEU A 214 35.22 1.54 -5.76
N SER A 215 35.07 1.31 -7.06
CA SER A 215 35.95 0.39 -7.80
C SER A 215 37.40 0.86 -7.77
N VAL A 216 37.62 2.18 -7.89
CA VAL A 216 38.95 2.79 -7.76
C VAL A 216 39.46 2.64 -6.33
N ALA A 217 38.67 3.04 -5.32
CA ALA A 217 39.08 2.98 -3.92
C ALA A 217 39.46 1.57 -3.44
N VAL A 218 38.63 0.56 -3.75
CA VAL A 218 38.88 -0.85 -3.37
C VAL A 218 40.13 -1.41 -4.07
N THR A 219 40.41 -0.98 -5.31
CA THR A 219 41.60 -1.41 -6.04
C THR A 219 42.88 -0.80 -5.46
N THR A 220 42.85 0.48 -5.07
CA THR A 220 43.98 1.17 -4.43
C THR A 220 44.34 0.56 -3.06
N GLU A 221 43.34 0.20 -2.25
CA GLU A 221 43.56 -0.45 -0.95
C GLU A 221 44.17 -1.86 -1.08
N LYS A 222 43.85 -2.60 -2.15
CA LYS A 222 44.46 -3.91 -2.42
C LYS A 222 45.89 -3.84 -2.95
N GLY A 223 46.30 -2.73 -3.59
CA GLY A 223 47.65 -2.54 -4.13
C GLY A 223 48.66 -1.94 -3.14
N THR A 224 48.23 -1.56 -1.94
CA THR A 224 49.05 -0.91 -0.90
C THR A 224 49.34 -1.81 0.31
N ASN A 225 48.79 -3.03 0.34
CA ASN A 225 49.15 -4.12 1.24
C ASN A 225 50.04 -5.14 0.54
#